data_AF-A0A0R0D7L3-F1
#
_entry.id   AF-A0A0R0D7L3-F1
#
_cell.length_a   1.000
_cell.length_b   1.000
_cell.length_c   1.000
_cell.angle_alpha   90.00
_cell.angle_beta   90.00
_cell.angle_gamma   90.00
#
_symmetry.space_group_name_H-M   'P 1'
#
loop_
_entity.id
_entity.type
_entity.pdbx_description
1 polymer ?
#
loop_
_entity_poly.entity_id
_entity_poly.type
_entity_poly.pdbx_seq_one_letter_code
_entity_poly.pdbx_strand_id
1 'polypeptide(L)'
;MGLTLPQPPCATTPALTQRLRRPLAALLLAAFYGLPWLLIQGQPAILLDLAQRRALLLGWQLDTAALPVLLALGACALSLLYLLTHLGGRLWCGLACPQSILGRVHQHLMRAGKPLGNLLWVLLAIWTGISFIGYFTPIRSLLPPAGDGWNAWTVFWAAFYALATWANIHFLRSRLCTELCPFARLQPFIGDAHTPHVRYQLRRGEPRGPRAAGLPGIQARGRALLNRTTAQDYVLRAANPAIAGSWPRFAPDRLGDCLDCGACQQQCPLRLDVRNGFDASCLDCGRCITACDDALARHGLPGGLILHQSQAAADGLPVRYWRRRTMLACVMLVASAVIALIVL
;
A
#
# COMPACT_ATOMS: atom_id res chain seq x y z
N MET A 1 -2.90 -37.03 -15.64
CA MET A 1 -3.86 -35.93 -15.40
C MET A 1 -3.12 -34.61 -15.51
N GLY A 2 -3.24 -33.94 -16.66
CA GLY A 2 -2.62 -32.65 -16.90
C GLY A 2 -3.25 -31.60 -15.98
N LEU A 3 -2.48 -31.12 -15.00
CA LEU A 3 -2.79 -29.87 -14.32
C LEU A 3 -2.60 -28.76 -15.34
N THR A 4 -3.65 -28.50 -16.13
CA THR A 4 -3.83 -27.19 -16.75
C THR A 4 -3.58 -26.17 -15.65
N LEU A 5 -2.85 -25.10 -15.98
CA LEU A 5 -2.86 -23.94 -15.10
C LEU A 5 -4.31 -23.70 -14.69
N PRO A 6 -4.64 -23.46 -13.42
CA PRO A 6 -5.70 -22.51 -13.17
C PRO A 6 -5.25 -21.28 -13.97
N GLN A 7 -5.88 -21.07 -15.13
CA GLN A 7 -5.84 -19.80 -15.83
C GLN A 7 -5.99 -18.79 -14.71
N PRO A 8 -5.02 -17.88 -14.48
CA PRO A 8 -5.16 -16.92 -13.42
C PRO A 8 -6.55 -16.33 -13.63
N PRO A 9 -7.49 -16.41 -12.67
CA PRO A 9 -8.77 -15.75 -12.84
C PRO A 9 -8.41 -14.35 -13.30
N CYS A 10 -8.88 -14.03 -14.52
CA CYS A 10 -8.49 -12.88 -15.30
C CYS A 10 -8.01 -11.76 -14.37
N ALA A 11 -6.76 -11.32 -14.51
CA ALA A 11 -6.04 -10.39 -13.64
C ALA A 11 -6.80 -9.06 -13.44
N THR A 12 -7.90 -9.09 -12.71
CA THR A 12 -8.89 -8.02 -12.66
C THR A 12 -8.67 -7.13 -11.45
N THR A 13 -8.18 -7.69 -10.34
CA THR A 13 -7.91 -6.93 -9.12
C THR A 13 -6.70 -5.98 -9.24
N PRO A 14 -5.50 -6.40 -9.72
CA PRO A 14 -4.37 -5.47 -9.80
C PRO A 14 -4.59 -4.34 -10.81
N ALA A 15 -5.30 -4.60 -11.92
CA ALA A 15 -5.60 -3.58 -12.93
C ALA A 15 -6.54 -2.49 -12.40
N LEU A 16 -7.61 -2.86 -11.68
CA LEU A 16 -8.54 -1.89 -11.08
C LEU A 16 -7.85 -1.08 -9.97
N THR A 17 -7.13 -1.74 -9.05
CA THR A 17 -6.41 -1.05 -7.97
C THR A 17 -5.29 -0.16 -8.53
N GLN A 18 -4.60 -0.53 -9.61
CA GLN A 18 -3.63 0.33 -10.27
C GLN A 18 -4.28 1.52 -10.98
N ARG A 19 -5.41 1.31 -11.68
CA ARG A 19 -6.15 2.38 -12.36
C ARG A 19 -6.71 3.41 -11.37
N LEU A 20 -7.28 2.97 -10.25
CA LEU A 20 -7.86 3.84 -9.24
C LEU A 20 -6.82 4.55 -8.35
N ARG A 21 -5.59 4.03 -8.28
CA ARG A 21 -4.53 4.55 -7.39
C ARG A 21 -4.17 6.01 -7.65
N ARG A 22 -4.02 6.41 -8.92
CA ARG A 22 -3.67 7.79 -9.29
C ARG A 22 -4.81 8.77 -9.03
N PRO A 23 -6.04 8.55 -9.54
CA PRO A 23 -7.14 9.50 -9.30
C PRO A 23 -7.47 9.58 -7.81
N LEU A 24 -7.46 8.47 -7.07
CA LEU A 24 -7.72 8.51 -5.63
C LEU A 24 -6.63 9.28 -4.86
N ALA A 25 -5.36 9.06 -5.18
CA ALA A 25 -4.28 9.82 -4.55
C ALA A 25 -4.36 11.32 -4.85
N ALA A 26 -4.72 11.69 -6.09
CA ALA A 26 -4.94 13.07 -6.49
C ALA A 26 -6.13 13.67 -5.73
N LEU A 27 -7.25 12.95 -5.63
CA LEU A 27 -8.44 13.36 -4.87
C LEU A 27 -8.11 13.59 -3.39
N LEU A 28 -7.39 12.66 -2.76
CA LEU A 28 -7.00 12.76 -1.35
C LEU A 28 -6.06 13.96 -1.10
N LEU A 29 -5.09 14.19 -1.98
CA LEU A 29 -4.21 15.36 -1.88
C LEU A 29 -4.97 16.67 -2.13
N ALA A 30 -5.87 16.69 -3.12
CA ALA A 30 -6.70 17.85 -3.40
C ALA A 30 -7.63 18.17 -2.22
N ALA A 31 -8.22 17.15 -1.59
CA ALA A 31 -9.00 17.32 -0.38
C ALA A 31 -8.12 17.83 0.78
N PHE A 32 -6.96 17.23 1.02
CA PHE A 32 -6.04 17.65 2.08
C PHE A 32 -5.57 19.11 1.93
N TYR A 33 -5.21 19.53 0.71
CA TYR A 33 -4.74 20.90 0.47
C TYR A 33 -5.88 21.90 0.30
N GLY A 34 -7.06 21.46 -0.14
CA GLY A 34 -8.18 22.34 -0.48
C GLY A 34 -9.17 22.58 0.67
N LEU A 35 -9.42 21.58 1.52
CA LEU A 35 -10.42 21.68 2.59
C LEU A 35 -10.20 22.87 3.55
N PRO A 36 -8.96 23.22 3.97
CA PRO A 36 -8.73 24.38 4.84
C PRO A 36 -9.14 25.72 4.21
N TRP A 37 -9.20 25.81 2.87
CA TRP A 37 -9.53 27.04 2.13
C TRP A 37 -11.02 27.26 1.93
N LEU A 38 -11.80 26.18 2.00
CA LEU A 38 -13.24 26.23 1.81
C LEU A 38 -13.88 26.96 2.98
N LEU A 39 -14.81 27.87 2.67
CA LEU A 39 -15.56 28.60 3.66
C LEU A 39 -17.01 28.13 3.62
N ILE A 40 -17.55 27.78 4.79
CA ILE A 40 -18.96 27.48 4.99
C ILE A 40 -19.47 28.50 5.99
N GLN A 41 -20.47 29.31 5.59
CA GLN A 41 -21.04 30.38 6.42
C GLN A 41 -19.98 31.37 6.95
N GLY A 42 -18.94 31.65 6.17
CA GLY A 42 -17.87 32.57 6.54
C GLY A 42 -16.78 32.00 7.44
N GLN A 43 -16.90 30.74 7.89
CA GLN A 43 -15.88 30.04 8.68
C GLN A 43 -15.18 28.96 7.85
N PRO A 44 -13.94 28.57 8.16
CA PRO A 44 -13.28 27.45 7.49
C PRO A 44 -14.11 26.17 7.62
N ALA A 45 -14.22 25.42 6.52
CA ALA A 45 -15.02 24.21 6.46
C ALA A 45 -14.53 23.15 7.45
N ILE A 46 -13.22 23.07 7.70
CA ILE A 46 -12.65 22.23 8.76
C ILE A 46 -11.68 23.10 9.56
N LEU A 47 -11.93 23.24 10.86
CA LEU A 47 -11.04 23.95 11.78
C LEU A 47 -11.06 23.29 13.14
N LEU A 48 -9.89 22.89 13.64
CA LEU A 48 -9.67 22.35 14.97
C LEU A 48 -8.98 23.43 15.81
N ASP A 49 -9.76 24.40 16.31
CA ASP A 49 -9.25 25.48 17.14
C ASP A 49 -8.97 24.99 18.56
N LEU A 50 -7.70 24.73 18.84
CA LEU A 50 -7.22 24.29 20.15
C LEU A 50 -7.25 25.42 21.19
N ALA A 51 -7.14 26.69 20.79
CA ALA A 51 -7.12 27.82 21.71
C ALA A 51 -8.53 28.08 22.27
N GLN A 52 -9.55 28.02 21.42
CA GLN A 52 -10.94 28.20 21.83
C GLN A 52 -11.64 26.89 22.22
N ARG A 53 -10.97 25.74 22.10
CA ARG A 53 -11.52 24.39 22.29
C ARG A 53 -12.76 24.15 21.42
N ARG A 54 -12.71 24.61 20.17
CA ARG A 54 -13.80 24.53 19.20
C ARG A 54 -13.34 23.71 18.00
N ALA A 55 -14.09 22.69 17.62
CA ALA A 55 -13.85 21.94 16.40
C ALA A 55 -15.04 22.16 15.45
N LEU A 56 -14.75 22.63 14.24
CA LEU A 56 -15.69 22.85 13.16
C LEU A 56 -15.43 21.79 12.09
N LEU A 57 -16.48 21.06 11.70
CA LEU A 57 -16.42 20.02 10.69
C LEU A 57 -17.57 20.19 9.70
N LEU A 58 -17.26 20.63 8.49
CA LEU A 58 -18.19 20.88 7.38
C LEU A 58 -19.39 21.77 7.77
N GLY A 59 -19.14 22.79 8.60
CA GLY A 59 -20.15 23.70 9.12
C GLY A 59 -20.82 23.24 10.42
N TRP A 60 -20.51 22.04 10.92
CA TRP A 60 -20.99 21.55 12.21
C TRP A 60 -20.00 21.91 13.32
N GLN A 61 -20.49 22.48 14.41
CA GLN A 61 -19.69 22.67 15.61
C GLN A 61 -19.72 21.39 16.45
N LEU A 62 -18.55 20.76 16.60
CA LEU A 62 -18.36 19.55 17.38
C LEU A 62 -18.29 19.93 18.86
N ASP A 63 -19.43 19.91 19.52
CA ASP A 63 -19.58 20.01 20.97
C ASP A 63 -19.59 18.60 21.61
N THR A 64 -19.77 18.54 22.93
CA THR A 64 -19.87 17.25 23.65
C THR A 64 -21.08 16.44 23.21
N ALA A 65 -22.13 17.07 22.68
CA ALA A 65 -23.29 16.37 22.13
C ALA A 65 -22.98 15.67 20.80
N ALA A 66 -22.02 16.16 20.02
CA ALA A 66 -21.54 15.50 18.80
C ALA A 66 -20.59 14.31 19.06
N LEU A 67 -20.12 14.09 20.30
CA LEU A 67 -19.18 13.01 20.63
C LEU A 67 -19.72 11.61 20.27
N PRO A 68 -20.98 11.24 20.57
CA PRO A 68 -21.52 9.95 20.18
C PRO A 68 -21.56 9.76 18.65
N VAL A 69 -21.87 10.81 17.88
CA VAL A 69 -21.81 10.79 16.41
C VAL A 69 -20.40 10.47 15.94
N LEU A 70 -19.39 11.18 16.47
CA LEU A 70 -18.00 10.98 16.11
C LEU A 70 -17.50 9.57 16.44
N LEU A 71 -17.86 9.03 17.60
CA LEU A 71 -17.51 7.67 18.00
C LEU A 71 -18.16 6.64 17.07
N ALA A 72 -19.42 6.84 16.71
CA ALA A 72 -20.13 5.95 15.78
C ALA A 72 -19.54 5.99 14.37
N LEU A 73 -19.25 7.18 13.84
CA LEU A 73 -18.56 7.36 12.56
C LEU A 73 -17.14 6.76 12.58
N GLY A 74 -16.41 6.93 13.68
CA GLY A 74 -15.10 6.32 13.90
C GLY A 74 -15.17 4.79 13.92
N ALA A 75 -16.13 4.22 14.63
CA ALA A 75 -16.37 2.78 14.66
C ALA A 75 -16.76 2.23 13.27
N CYS A 76 -17.57 2.97 12.52
CA CYS A 76 -17.93 2.65 11.13
C CYS A 76 -16.69 2.66 10.22
N ALA A 77 -15.85 3.70 10.30
CA ALA A 77 -14.61 3.81 9.54
C ALA A 77 -13.61 2.67 9.87
N LEU A 78 -13.46 2.33 11.15
CA LEU A 78 -12.61 1.22 11.60
C LEU A 78 -13.14 -0.14 11.14
N SER A 79 -14.45 -0.37 11.23
CA SER A 79 -15.10 -1.61 10.76
C SER A 79 -14.97 -1.75 9.25
N LEU A 80 -15.12 -0.66 8.50
CA LEU A 80 -14.90 -0.63 7.06
C LEU A 80 -13.44 -0.93 6.72
N LEU A 81 -12.48 -0.29 7.41
CA LEU A 81 -11.06 -0.55 7.22
C LEU A 81 -10.72 -2.02 7.50
N TYR A 82 -11.26 -2.60 8.58
CA TYR A 82 -11.09 -4.01 8.90
C TYR A 82 -11.65 -4.89 7.76
N LEU A 83 -12.88 -4.63 7.32
CA LEU A 83 -13.54 -5.41 6.27
C LEU A 83 -12.76 -5.37 4.95
N LEU A 84 -12.36 -4.17 4.52
CA LEU A 84 -11.55 -3.95 3.32
C LEU A 84 -10.19 -4.65 3.43
N THR A 85 -9.58 -4.62 4.63
CA THR A 85 -8.29 -5.29 4.87
C THR A 85 -8.42 -6.80 4.86
N HIS A 86 -9.47 -7.34 5.45
CA HIS A 86 -9.75 -8.77 5.53
C HIS A 86 -10.07 -9.37 4.15
N LEU A 87 -10.77 -8.63 3.29
CA LEU A 87 -11.14 -9.06 1.93
C LEU A 87 -10.05 -8.77 0.90
N GLY A 88 -9.38 -7.63 0.99
CA GLY A 88 -8.48 -7.12 -0.04
C GLY A 88 -7.00 -7.11 0.34
N GLY A 89 -6.63 -7.45 1.57
CA GLY A 89 -5.25 -7.35 2.05
C GLY A 89 -4.83 -5.90 2.31
N ARG A 90 -3.63 -5.50 1.87
CA ARG A 90 -3.06 -4.16 2.12
C ARG A 90 -3.56 -3.06 1.16
N LEU A 91 -4.84 -3.07 0.79
CA LEU A 91 -5.42 -2.05 -0.11
C LEU A 91 -5.19 -0.63 0.40
N TRP A 92 -5.39 -0.39 1.70
CA TRP A 92 -5.13 0.91 2.33
C TRP A 92 -3.69 1.39 2.09
N CYS A 93 -2.71 0.54 2.41
CA CYS A 93 -1.29 0.83 2.22
C CYS A 93 -0.96 1.08 0.74
N GLY A 94 -1.59 0.35 -0.18
CA GLY A 94 -1.39 0.51 -1.62
C GLY A 94 -2.04 1.76 -2.23
N LEU A 95 -3.21 2.17 -1.73
CA LEU A 95 -4.06 3.19 -2.34
C LEU A 95 -4.01 4.54 -1.64
N ALA A 96 -4.37 4.58 -0.35
CA ALA A 96 -4.71 5.80 0.37
C ALA A 96 -3.71 6.21 1.46
N CYS A 97 -2.83 5.30 1.89
CA CYS A 97 -1.85 5.60 2.93
C CYS A 97 -0.97 6.81 2.57
N PRO A 98 -0.85 7.83 3.46
CA PRO A 98 -0.07 9.05 3.19
C PRO A 98 1.37 8.74 2.78
N GLN A 99 1.98 7.73 3.40
CA GLN A 99 3.35 7.31 3.08
C GLN A 99 3.52 6.87 1.63
N SER A 100 2.56 6.09 1.11
CA SER A 100 2.58 5.61 -0.26
C SER A 100 2.27 6.72 -1.25
N ILE A 101 1.38 7.66 -0.90
CA ILE A 101 1.05 8.81 -1.74
C ILE A 101 2.27 9.73 -1.88
N LEU A 102 2.84 10.19 -0.75
CA LEU A 102 4.01 11.06 -0.72
C LEU A 102 5.22 10.43 -1.41
N GLY A 103 5.48 9.13 -1.18
CA GLY A 103 6.57 8.43 -1.85
C GLY A 103 6.40 8.31 -3.37
N ARG A 104 5.16 8.30 -3.88
CA ARG A 104 4.89 8.36 -5.33
C ARG A 104 5.05 9.78 -5.88
N VAL A 105 4.57 10.77 -5.16
CA VAL A 105 4.74 12.19 -5.53
C VAL A 105 6.23 12.52 -5.63
N HIS A 106 7.01 12.19 -4.61
CA HIS A 106 8.46 12.39 -4.64
C HIS A 106 9.11 11.73 -5.86
N GLN A 107 8.82 10.45 -6.14
CA GLN A 107 9.34 9.76 -7.32
C GLN A 107 8.93 10.42 -8.65
N HIS A 108 7.75 11.04 -8.71
CA HIS A 108 7.31 11.78 -9.89
C HIS A 108 8.09 13.08 -10.04
N LEU A 109 8.28 13.85 -8.97
CA LEU A 109 9.08 15.07 -8.97
C LEU A 109 10.53 14.81 -9.37
N MET A 110 11.11 13.69 -8.92
CA MET A 110 12.49 13.31 -9.26
C MET A 110 12.70 13.01 -10.76
N ARG A 111 11.63 12.87 -11.56
CA ARG A 111 11.74 12.74 -13.03
C ARG A 111 12.16 14.04 -13.71
N ALA A 112 11.95 15.19 -13.06
CA ALA A 112 12.36 16.49 -13.55
C ALA A 112 13.89 16.75 -13.42
N GLY A 113 14.66 15.75 -12.95
CA GLY A 113 16.08 15.85 -12.65
C GLY A 113 16.34 16.02 -11.15
N LYS A 114 17.49 15.53 -10.66
CA LYS A 114 17.85 15.54 -9.23
C LYS A 114 17.75 16.93 -8.56
N PRO A 115 18.35 18.01 -9.10
CA PRO A 115 18.33 19.31 -8.40
C PRO A 115 16.92 19.90 -8.34
N LEU A 116 16.22 19.93 -9.48
CA LEU A 116 14.86 20.45 -9.57
C LEU A 116 13.87 19.61 -8.76
N GLY A 117 13.96 18.28 -8.83
CA GLY A 117 13.11 17.37 -8.06
C GLY A 117 13.26 17.55 -6.55
N ASN A 118 14.49 17.76 -6.07
CA ASN A 118 14.75 18.06 -4.65
C ASN A 118 14.17 19.42 -4.23
N LEU A 119 14.35 20.46 -5.06
CA LEU A 119 13.76 21.78 -4.81
C LEU A 119 12.23 21.70 -4.73
N LEU A 120 11.60 21.07 -5.72
CA LEU A 120 10.14 20.88 -5.74
C LEU A 120 9.65 20.08 -4.53
N TRP A 121 10.42 19.10 -4.07
CA TRP A 121 10.08 18.33 -2.88
C TRP A 121 10.16 19.15 -1.60
N VAL A 122 11.17 20.02 -1.44
CA VAL A 122 11.27 20.94 -0.31
C VAL A 122 10.11 21.93 -0.31
N LEU A 123 9.79 22.52 -1.47
CA LEU A 123 8.64 23.44 -1.61
C LEU A 123 7.32 22.75 -1.25
N LEU A 124 7.11 21.52 -1.72
CA LEU A 124 5.93 20.73 -1.36
C LEU A 124 5.89 20.42 0.14
N ALA A 125 7.03 20.09 0.76
CA ALA A 125 7.10 19.82 2.18
C ALA A 125 6.74 21.07 3.01
N ILE A 126 7.26 22.25 2.65
CA ILE A 126 6.88 23.54 3.26
C ILE A 126 5.37 23.77 3.12
N TRP A 127 4.83 23.59 1.91
CA TRP A 127 3.39 23.73 1.65
C TRP A 127 2.56 22.73 2.47
N THR A 128 3.05 21.51 2.66
CA THR A 128 2.42 20.48 3.49
C THR A 128 2.37 20.91 4.95
N GLY A 129 3.46 21.46 5.49
CA GLY A 129 3.51 21.99 6.86
C GLY A 129 2.51 23.15 7.08
N ILE A 130 2.47 24.09 6.14
CA ILE A 130 1.50 25.20 6.12
C ILE A 130 0.06 24.70 6.06
N SER A 131 -0.22 23.75 5.16
CA SER A 131 -1.57 23.22 4.99
C SER A 131 -2.03 22.43 6.23
N PHE A 132 -1.12 21.71 6.87
CA PHE A 132 -1.41 20.97 8.10
C PHE A 132 -1.78 21.92 9.24
N ILE A 133 -1.00 22.99 9.46
CA ILE A 133 -1.33 23.99 10.47
C ILE A 133 -2.61 24.78 10.10
N GLY A 134 -2.92 24.90 8.81
CA GLY A 134 -4.17 25.45 8.29
C GLY A 134 -5.45 24.77 8.79
N TYR A 135 -5.35 23.52 9.28
CA TYR A 135 -6.46 22.83 9.94
C TYR A 135 -6.67 23.25 11.40
N PHE A 136 -5.70 23.91 12.04
CA PHE A 136 -5.76 24.35 13.44
C PHE A 136 -5.79 25.87 13.58
N THR A 137 -5.27 26.59 12.58
CA THR A 137 -5.31 28.05 12.48
C THR A 137 -5.87 28.40 11.10
N PRO A 138 -6.84 29.33 10.99
CA PRO A 138 -7.46 29.65 9.70
C PRO A 138 -6.42 29.93 8.61
N ILE A 139 -6.41 29.14 7.53
CA ILE A 139 -5.34 29.22 6.52
C ILE A 139 -5.22 30.60 5.85
N ARG A 140 -6.32 31.37 5.83
CA ARG A 140 -6.38 32.72 5.25
C ARG A 140 -5.72 33.80 6.13
N SER A 141 -5.44 33.53 7.41
CA SER A 141 -4.56 34.38 8.21
C SER A 141 -3.08 34.03 8.01
N LEU A 142 -2.79 32.84 7.50
CA LEU A 142 -1.44 32.39 7.17
C LEU A 142 -1.03 32.82 5.75
N LEU A 143 -1.95 32.76 4.78
CA LEU A 143 -1.71 33.13 3.39
C LEU A 143 -2.83 34.01 2.77
N PRO A 144 -2.49 35.20 2.27
CA PRO A 144 -1.21 35.90 2.45
C PRO A 144 -0.94 36.18 3.95
N PRO A 145 0.33 36.25 4.40
CA PRO A 145 0.67 36.48 5.80
C PRO A 145 0.09 37.82 6.24
N ALA A 146 -0.98 37.78 7.03
CA ALA A 146 -1.71 38.96 7.47
C ALA A 146 -2.18 38.79 8.93
N GLY A 147 -2.03 39.84 9.73
CA GLY A 147 -2.33 39.81 11.16
C GLY A 147 -1.44 38.83 11.94
N ASP A 148 -2.00 38.24 13.00
CA ASP A 148 -1.26 37.43 13.97
C ASP A 148 -1.24 35.92 13.65
N GLY A 149 -1.55 35.55 12.40
CA GLY A 149 -1.57 34.15 11.96
C GLY A 149 -0.18 33.49 12.08
N TRP A 150 0.88 34.23 11.80
CA TRP A 150 2.26 33.78 11.99
C TRP A 150 2.80 34.21 13.35
N ASN A 151 2.83 33.26 14.28
CA ASN A 151 3.40 33.44 15.61
C ASN A 151 4.39 32.30 15.90
N ALA A 152 5.07 32.34 17.05
CA ALA A 152 6.08 31.34 17.41
C ALA A 152 5.53 29.90 17.35
N TRP A 153 4.26 29.70 17.74
CA TRP A 153 3.60 28.39 17.70
C TRP A 153 3.33 27.91 16.28
N THR A 154 2.74 28.74 15.41
CA THR A 154 2.44 28.34 14.03
C THR A 154 3.70 28.16 13.20
N VAL A 155 4.74 28.99 13.40
CA VAL A 155 6.05 28.81 12.78
C VAL A 155 6.68 27.49 13.19
N PHE A 156 6.71 27.18 14.49
CA PHE A 156 7.30 25.95 15.00
C PHE A 156 6.63 24.72 14.40
N TRP A 157 5.29 24.64 14.42
CA TRP A 157 4.58 23.47 13.92
C TRP A 157 4.61 23.36 12.39
N ALA A 158 4.49 24.48 11.67
CA ALA A 158 4.63 24.46 10.21
C ALA A 158 6.03 23.97 9.80
N ALA A 159 7.09 24.45 10.46
CA ALA A 159 8.46 23.99 10.24
C ALA A 159 8.65 22.53 10.64
N PHE A 160 8.10 22.10 11.77
CA PHE A 160 8.15 20.71 12.23
C PHE A 160 7.50 19.76 11.22
N TYR A 161 6.27 20.04 10.77
CA TYR A 161 5.58 19.18 9.80
C TYR A 161 6.24 19.23 8.41
N ALA A 162 6.78 20.37 8.00
CA ALA A 162 7.57 20.46 6.77
C ALA A 162 8.84 19.60 6.85
N LEU A 163 9.61 19.73 7.95
CA LEU A 163 10.80 18.94 8.20
C LEU A 163 10.47 17.45 8.28
N ALA A 164 9.41 17.08 9.01
CA ALA A 164 8.95 15.70 9.13
C ALA A 164 8.55 15.13 7.75
N THR A 165 7.82 15.89 6.94
CA THR A 165 7.44 15.48 5.57
C THR A 165 8.67 15.27 4.70
N TRP A 166 9.62 16.21 4.73
CA TRP A 166 10.86 16.11 3.96
C TRP A 166 11.73 14.93 4.41
N ALA A 167 11.96 14.78 5.72
CA ALA A 167 12.79 13.74 6.32
C ALA A 167 12.17 12.35 6.19
N ASN A 168 10.85 12.26 6.15
CA ASN A 168 10.13 11.01 6.04
C ASN A 168 10.51 10.19 4.79
N ILE A 169 10.70 10.85 3.64
CA ILE A 169 11.11 10.15 2.41
C ILE A 169 12.61 9.80 2.39
N HIS A 170 13.46 10.66 2.95
CA HIS A 170 14.91 10.50 2.90
C HIS A 170 15.46 9.53 3.96
N PHE A 171 14.92 9.57 5.17
CA PHE A 171 15.49 8.87 6.33
C PHE A 171 14.53 7.87 6.96
N LEU A 172 13.25 8.22 7.10
CA LEU A 172 12.33 7.46 7.95
C LEU A 172 11.47 6.44 7.20
N ARG A 173 11.55 6.37 5.87
CA ARG A 173 10.60 5.60 5.05
C ARG A 173 10.54 4.12 5.42
N SER A 174 11.69 3.48 5.62
CA SER A 174 11.76 2.07 6.00
C SER A 174 11.22 1.86 7.42
N ARG A 175 11.70 2.67 8.37
CA ARG A 175 11.34 2.63 9.80
C ARG A 175 9.85 2.87 10.02
N LEU A 176 9.24 3.81 9.30
CA LEU A 176 7.84 4.17 9.50
C LEU A 176 6.90 3.00 9.21
N CYS A 177 7.17 2.24 8.15
CA CYS A 177 6.34 1.10 7.77
C CYS A 177 6.58 -0.14 8.63
N THR A 178 7.83 -0.38 9.09
CA THR A 178 8.19 -1.60 9.83
C THR A 178 8.06 -1.42 11.34
N GLU A 179 8.39 -0.25 11.86
CA GLU A 179 8.50 0.00 13.31
C GLU A 179 7.38 0.91 13.82
N LEU A 180 7.08 2.02 13.14
CA LEU A 180 6.17 3.02 13.69
C LEU A 180 4.69 2.73 13.39
N CYS A 181 4.38 2.15 12.24
CA CYS A 181 3.00 2.00 11.78
C CYS A 181 2.23 0.94 12.61
N PRO A 182 1.23 1.34 13.42
CA PRO A 182 0.47 0.37 14.21
C PRO A 182 -0.38 -0.55 13.31
N PHE A 183 -0.92 -0.01 12.21
CA PHE A 183 -1.72 -0.77 11.26
C PHE A 183 -0.93 -1.92 10.62
N ALA A 184 0.34 -1.68 10.26
CA ALA A 184 1.18 -2.71 9.65
C ALA A 184 1.40 -3.91 10.59
N ARG A 185 1.44 -3.69 11.91
CA ARG A 185 1.59 -4.71 12.95
C ARG A 185 0.30 -5.46 13.27
N LEU A 186 -0.85 -4.77 13.22
CA LEU A 186 -2.16 -5.39 13.48
C LEU A 186 -2.65 -6.25 12.32
N GLN A 187 -2.21 -5.95 11.10
CA GLN A 187 -2.74 -6.58 9.91
C GLN A 187 -2.60 -8.11 9.80
N PRO A 188 -1.48 -8.75 10.21
CA PRO A 188 -1.38 -10.20 10.22
C PRO A 188 -2.48 -10.88 11.07
N PHE A 189 -3.04 -10.19 12.06
CA PHE A 189 -4.14 -10.71 12.88
C PHE A 189 -5.51 -10.57 12.19
N ILE A 190 -5.64 -9.59 11.30
CA ILE A 190 -6.87 -9.35 10.52
C ILE A 190 -6.99 -10.42 9.44
N GLY A 191 -5.93 -10.63 8.65
CA GLY A 191 -5.93 -11.54 7.50
C GLY A 191 -6.04 -13.02 7.84
N ASP A 192 -6.41 -13.83 6.85
CA ASP A 192 -6.37 -15.29 6.91
C ASP A 192 -5.89 -15.89 5.56
N ALA A 193 -5.95 -17.22 5.40
CA ALA A 193 -5.51 -17.92 4.19
C ALA A 193 -6.22 -17.49 2.89
N HIS A 194 -7.44 -16.94 2.99
CA HIS A 194 -8.21 -16.40 1.87
C HIS A 194 -7.98 -14.90 1.66
N THR A 195 -7.28 -14.20 2.54
CA THR A 195 -6.90 -12.80 2.34
C THR A 195 -5.77 -12.71 1.30
N PRO A 196 -5.94 -11.90 0.23
CA PRO A 196 -4.97 -11.82 -0.85
C PRO A 196 -3.77 -10.94 -0.48
N HIS A 197 -2.59 -11.38 -0.89
CA HIS A 197 -1.31 -10.66 -0.73
C HIS A 197 -0.44 -10.85 -1.98
N VAL A 198 0.62 -10.05 -2.11
CA VAL A 198 1.65 -10.30 -3.13
C VAL A 198 2.32 -11.64 -2.86
N ARG A 199 2.29 -12.56 -3.83
CA ARG A 199 2.85 -13.91 -3.74
C ARG A 199 3.56 -14.31 -5.03
N TYR A 200 4.67 -15.02 -4.87
CA TYR A 200 5.44 -15.62 -5.96
C TYR A 200 4.93 -17.02 -6.29
N GLN A 201 4.79 -17.35 -7.58
CA GLN A 201 4.40 -18.68 -8.06
C GLN A 201 5.58 -19.66 -8.04
N LEU A 202 5.89 -20.18 -6.85
CA LEU A 202 7.01 -21.11 -6.63
C LEU A 202 7.03 -22.32 -7.59
N ARG A 203 5.85 -22.92 -7.89
CA ARG A 203 5.75 -24.12 -8.74
C ARG A 203 6.14 -23.88 -10.20
N ARG A 204 6.05 -22.63 -10.64
CA ARG A 204 6.36 -22.19 -12.00
C ARG A 204 7.76 -21.58 -12.08
N GLY A 205 8.15 -20.83 -11.05
CA GLY A 205 9.38 -20.07 -11.04
C GLY A 205 10.63 -20.87 -10.71
N GLU A 206 10.50 -21.90 -9.87
CA GLU A 206 11.63 -22.71 -9.41
C GLU A 206 11.91 -23.94 -10.31
N PRO A 207 13.15 -24.44 -10.35
CA PRO A 207 14.37 -23.81 -9.83
C PRO A 207 14.72 -22.56 -10.66
N ARG A 208 14.92 -21.43 -9.98
CA ARG A 208 15.24 -20.15 -10.62
C ARG A 208 16.72 -20.08 -11.03
N GLY A 209 17.00 -19.33 -12.09
CA GLY A 209 18.38 -19.10 -12.53
C GLY A 209 18.49 -18.30 -13.81
N PRO A 210 19.72 -17.84 -14.14
CA PRO A 210 19.97 -17.10 -15.36
C PRO A 210 19.74 -18.00 -16.59
N ARG A 211 19.07 -17.44 -17.61
CA ARG A 211 18.77 -18.13 -18.87
C ARG A 211 18.79 -17.14 -20.03
N ALA A 212 19.16 -17.62 -21.21
CA ALA A 212 19.16 -16.81 -22.43
C ALA A 212 17.74 -16.41 -22.86
N ALA A 213 17.64 -15.26 -23.54
CA ALA A 213 16.41 -14.84 -24.20
C ALA A 213 16.06 -15.82 -25.34
N GLY A 214 14.77 -16.07 -25.57
CA GLY A 214 14.27 -16.94 -26.64
C GLY A 214 13.97 -18.38 -26.21
N LEU A 215 14.45 -18.83 -25.05
CA LEU A 215 14.01 -20.10 -24.48
C LEU A 215 12.56 -19.95 -24.00
N PRO A 216 11.59 -20.78 -24.44
CA PRO A 216 10.20 -20.59 -24.08
C PRO A 216 9.91 -20.91 -22.61
N GLY A 217 8.75 -20.47 -22.11
CA GLY A 217 8.32 -20.77 -20.73
C GLY A 217 8.13 -22.26 -20.46
N ILE A 218 8.01 -22.66 -19.19
CA ILE A 218 7.84 -24.07 -18.81
C ILE A 218 6.70 -24.79 -19.56
N GLN A 219 5.57 -24.11 -19.80
CA GLN A 219 4.41 -24.69 -20.48
C GLN A 219 4.66 -24.95 -21.96
N ALA A 220 5.24 -23.98 -22.65
CA ALA A 220 5.59 -24.13 -24.06
C ALA A 220 6.70 -25.18 -24.27
N ARG A 221 7.48 -25.48 -23.23
CA ARG A 221 8.43 -26.61 -23.21
C ARG A 221 7.80 -27.96 -22.84
N GLY A 222 6.48 -28.04 -22.64
CA GLY A 222 5.79 -29.26 -22.23
C GLY A 222 6.13 -29.75 -20.82
N ARG A 223 6.71 -28.88 -19.96
CA ARG A 223 7.07 -29.24 -18.58
C ARG A 223 5.92 -29.01 -17.64
N ALA A 224 5.63 -30.03 -16.82
CA ALA A 224 4.71 -29.89 -15.71
C ALA A 224 5.25 -28.90 -14.66
N LEU A 225 4.33 -28.22 -13.98
CA LEU A 225 4.64 -27.47 -12.77
C LEU A 225 5.30 -28.38 -11.74
N LEU A 226 6.28 -27.84 -11.00
CA LEU A 226 6.83 -28.56 -9.86
C LEU A 226 5.72 -28.93 -8.87
N ASN A 227 5.90 -30.06 -8.18
CA ASN A 227 5.10 -30.36 -7.00
C ASN A 227 5.39 -29.30 -5.91
N ARG A 228 4.42 -29.11 -5.00
CA ARG A 228 4.49 -28.05 -3.98
C ARG A 228 5.71 -28.20 -3.07
N THR A 229 5.98 -29.41 -2.60
CA THR A 229 7.06 -29.71 -1.65
C THR A 229 8.43 -29.40 -2.24
N THR A 230 8.71 -29.87 -3.46
CA THR A 230 9.98 -29.61 -4.15
C THR A 230 10.17 -28.12 -4.44
N ALA A 231 9.12 -27.42 -4.86
CA ALA A 231 9.23 -25.99 -5.11
C ALA A 231 9.39 -25.17 -3.81
N GLN A 232 8.76 -25.56 -2.70
CA GLN A 232 8.99 -24.98 -1.39
C GLN A 232 10.41 -25.23 -0.89
N ASP A 233 10.95 -26.42 -1.14
CA ASP A 233 12.31 -26.79 -0.77
C ASP A 233 13.35 -25.93 -1.53
N TYR A 234 13.17 -25.68 -2.83
CA TYR A 234 14.03 -24.74 -3.56
C TYR A 234 13.99 -23.33 -2.96
N VAL A 235 12.79 -22.83 -2.63
CA VAL A 235 12.62 -21.51 -2.00
C VAL A 235 13.28 -21.47 -0.63
N LEU A 236 13.08 -22.51 0.20
CA LEU A 236 13.65 -22.60 1.55
C LEU A 236 15.17 -22.57 1.51
N ARG A 237 15.78 -23.37 0.63
CA ARG A 237 17.23 -23.38 0.43
C ARG A 237 17.72 -22.03 -0.10
N ALA A 238 17.01 -21.41 -1.04
CA ALA A 238 17.39 -20.11 -1.61
C ALA A 238 17.34 -18.98 -0.57
N ALA A 239 16.38 -19.05 0.36
CA ALA A 239 16.24 -18.10 1.46
C ALA A 239 17.27 -18.32 2.57
N ASN A 240 17.85 -19.52 2.69
CA ASN A 240 18.74 -19.90 3.79
C ASN A 240 20.07 -20.48 3.27
N PRO A 241 20.95 -19.65 2.68
CA PRO A 241 22.19 -20.12 2.05
C PRO A 241 23.14 -20.84 3.03
N ALA A 242 23.08 -20.51 4.33
CA ALA A 242 23.88 -21.15 5.37
C ALA A 242 23.58 -22.65 5.55
N ILE A 243 22.37 -23.10 5.24
CA ILE A 243 21.93 -24.51 5.38
C ILE A 243 21.54 -25.15 4.05
N ALA A 244 21.72 -24.45 2.92
CA ALA A 244 21.29 -24.90 1.60
C ALA A 244 22.12 -26.07 1.04
N GLY A 245 23.33 -26.26 1.57
CA GLY A 245 24.31 -27.20 1.00
C GLY A 245 24.77 -26.77 -0.40
N SER A 246 25.29 -27.72 -1.17
CA SER A 246 25.70 -27.49 -2.57
C SER A 246 24.47 -27.36 -3.47
N TRP A 247 24.46 -26.32 -4.30
CA TRP A 247 23.38 -26.08 -5.26
C TRP A 247 23.51 -26.96 -6.51
N PRO A 248 22.48 -27.74 -6.87
CA PRO A 248 22.46 -28.41 -8.17
C PRO A 248 22.40 -27.34 -9.26
N ARG A 249 23.35 -27.41 -10.21
CA ARG A 249 23.32 -26.57 -11.41
C ARG A 249 22.40 -27.23 -12.43
N PHE A 250 21.35 -26.52 -12.82
CA PHE A 250 20.41 -26.97 -13.83
C PHE A 250 20.81 -26.40 -15.20
N ALA A 251 20.73 -27.24 -16.23
CA ALA A 251 20.79 -26.76 -17.60
C ALA A 251 19.62 -25.78 -17.87
N PRO A 252 19.75 -24.82 -18.81
CA PRO A 252 18.74 -23.79 -19.05
C PRO A 252 17.33 -24.33 -19.36
N ASP A 253 17.23 -25.49 -20.01
CA ASP A 253 15.99 -26.21 -20.29
C ASP A 253 15.33 -26.80 -19.03
N ARG A 254 16.10 -26.98 -17.94
CA ARG A 254 15.65 -27.48 -16.64
C ARG A 254 15.27 -26.40 -15.62
N LEU A 255 15.58 -25.12 -15.90
CA LEU A 255 15.15 -23.98 -15.09
C LEU A 255 13.64 -23.69 -15.20
N GLY A 256 13.08 -23.10 -14.15
CA GLY A 256 11.74 -22.52 -14.14
C GLY A 256 11.67 -21.21 -14.93
N ASP A 257 10.57 -20.48 -14.77
CA ASP A 257 10.37 -19.20 -15.46
C ASP A 257 11.01 -18.00 -14.73
N CYS A 258 11.45 -18.16 -13.48
CA CYS A 258 12.14 -17.09 -12.78
C CYS A 258 13.59 -16.96 -13.27
N LEU A 259 13.92 -15.75 -13.73
CA LEU A 259 15.21 -15.38 -14.31
C LEU A 259 16.31 -15.13 -13.27
N ASP A 260 15.95 -15.16 -11.98
CA ASP A 260 16.82 -14.83 -10.85
C ASP A 260 17.53 -13.45 -10.94
N CYS A 261 16.95 -12.50 -11.69
CA CYS A 261 17.57 -11.20 -11.98
C CYS A 261 17.48 -10.16 -10.84
N GLY A 262 16.70 -10.42 -9.79
CA GLY A 262 16.52 -9.51 -8.65
C GLY A 262 15.70 -8.24 -8.92
N ALA A 263 15.14 -8.05 -10.12
CA ALA A 263 14.38 -6.83 -10.47
C ALA A 263 13.22 -6.54 -9.49
N CYS A 264 12.52 -7.57 -9.03
CA CYS A 264 11.44 -7.46 -8.05
C CYS A 264 11.93 -6.97 -6.67
N GLN A 265 13.13 -7.39 -6.25
CA GLN A 265 13.76 -6.99 -4.99
C GLN A 265 14.31 -5.56 -5.08
N GLN A 266 14.97 -5.20 -6.19
CA GLN A 266 15.53 -3.87 -6.42
C GLN A 266 14.46 -2.78 -6.40
N GLN A 267 13.27 -3.06 -6.94
CA GLN A 267 12.16 -2.10 -6.96
C GLN A 267 11.37 -2.08 -5.63
N CYS A 268 11.62 -3.02 -4.72
CA CYS A 268 10.92 -3.10 -3.44
C CYS A 268 11.44 -2.01 -2.50
N PRO A 269 10.57 -1.11 -1.99
CA PRO A 269 11.00 -0.05 -1.07
C PRO A 269 11.52 -0.58 0.27
N LEU A 270 11.15 -1.81 0.62
CA LEU A 270 11.60 -2.52 1.82
C LEU A 270 12.72 -3.52 1.52
N ARG A 271 13.17 -3.63 0.26
CA ARG A 271 14.19 -4.59 -0.20
C ARG A 271 13.86 -6.06 0.12
N LEU A 272 12.58 -6.38 0.29
CA LEU A 272 12.08 -7.74 0.48
C LEU A 272 12.28 -8.57 -0.78
N ASP A 273 12.74 -9.80 -0.60
CA ASP A 273 12.72 -10.81 -1.66
C ASP A 273 11.40 -11.59 -1.59
N VAL A 274 10.43 -11.15 -2.40
CA VAL A 274 9.09 -11.76 -2.46
C VAL A 274 9.10 -13.21 -2.96
N ARG A 275 10.22 -13.70 -3.48
CA ARG A 275 10.39 -15.08 -3.90
C ARG A 275 10.62 -16.02 -2.72
N ASN A 276 11.02 -15.48 -1.57
CA ASN A 276 11.30 -16.23 -0.34
C ASN A 276 10.03 -16.53 0.49
N GLY A 277 8.86 -16.14 -0.01
CA GLY A 277 7.57 -16.35 0.64
C GLY A 277 6.90 -15.05 1.06
N PHE A 278 5.84 -15.19 1.86
CA PHE A 278 5.11 -14.04 2.39
C PHE A 278 5.85 -13.45 3.59
N ASP A 279 6.09 -12.14 3.54
CA ASP A 279 6.64 -11.35 4.64
C ASP A 279 5.55 -10.39 5.15
N ALA A 280 5.32 -10.39 6.46
CA ALA A 280 4.32 -9.53 7.09
C ALA A 280 4.58 -8.03 6.84
N SER A 281 5.83 -7.64 6.58
CA SER A 281 6.24 -6.27 6.31
C SER A 281 5.90 -5.81 4.89
N CYS A 282 5.56 -6.72 3.96
CA CYS A 282 5.21 -6.37 2.59
C CYS A 282 4.12 -5.29 2.56
N LEU A 283 4.24 -4.27 1.70
CA LEU A 283 3.23 -3.19 1.59
C LEU A 283 2.08 -3.51 0.61
N ASP A 284 2.14 -4.66 -0.07
CA ASP A 284 1.35 -5.03 -1.27
C ASP A 284 1.20 -3.91 -2.30
N CYS A 285 2.23 -3.08 -2.47
CA CYS A 285 2.19 -1.97 -3.41
C CYS A 285 2.22 -2.41 -4.89
N GLY A 286 2.54 -3.67 -5.17
CA GLY A 286 2.53 -4.28 -6.50
C GLY A 286 3.68 -3.89 -7.44
N ARG A 287 4.67 -3.12 -6.98
CA ARG A 287 5.79 -2.69 -7.84
C ARG A 287 6.67 -3.86 -8.31
N CYS A 288 6.84 -4.86 -7.46
CA CYS A 288 7.56 -6.09 -7.78
C CYS A 288 6.84 -6.90 -8.88
N ILE A 289 5.51 -6.86 -8.94
CA ILE A 289 4.71 -7.52 -9.98
C ILE A 289 5.06 -6.91 -11.33
N THR A 290 4.90 -5.58 -11.47
CA THR A 290 5.21 -4.87 -12.72
C THR A 290 6.68 -5.07 -13.14
N ALA A 291 7.63 -4.90 -12.22
CA ALA A 291 9.05 -5.08 -12.53
C ALA A 291 9.39 -6.52 -12.98
N CYS A 292 8.72 -7.53 -12.41
CA CYS A 292 8.88 -8.92 -12.82
C CYS A 292 8.26 -9.16 -14.18
N ASP A 293 7.05 -8.66 -14.45
CA ASP A 293 6.38 -8.81 -15.73
C ASP A 293 7.18 -8.13 -16.86
N ASP A 294 7.73 -6.94 -16.61
CA ASP A 294 8.62 -6.25 -17.56
C ASP A 294 9.89 -7.06 -17.85
N ALA A 295 10.48 -7.69 -16.82
CA ALA A 295 11.66 -8.54 -16.99
C ALA A 295 11.34 -9.82 -17.78
N LEU A 296 10.18 -10.44 -17.53
CA LEU A 296 9.71 -11.62 -18.25
C LEU A 296 9.39 -11.29 -19.72
N ALA A 297 8.73 -10.15 -19.97
CA ALA A 297 8.39 -9.70 -21.31
C ALA A 297 9.65 -9.50 -22.18
N ARG A 298 10.73 -8.93 -21.62
CA ARG A 298 12.03 -8.78 -22.31
C ARG A 298 12.69 -10.12 -22.70
N HIS A 299 12.27 -11.22 -22.10
CA HIS A 299 12.73 -12.57 -22.44
C HIS A 299 11.67 -13.42 -23.15
N GLY A 300 10.57 -12.81 -23.60
CA GLY A 300 9.49 -13.50 -24.31
C GLY A 300 8.71 -14.47 -23.43
N LEU A 301 8.70 -14.25 -22.10
CA LEU A 301 8.00 -15.10 -21.15
C LEU A 301 6.65 -14.50 -20.76
N PRO A 302 5.62 -15.34 -20.50
CA PRO A 302 4.36 -14.84 -20.00
C PRO A 302 4.56 -14.24 -18.60
N GLY A 303 3.86 -13.13 -18.31
CA GLY A 303 3.86 -12.50 -16.99
C GLY A 303 3.16 -13.35 -15.92
N GLY A 304 2.87 -12.76 -14.77
CA GLY A 304 2.11 -13.39 -13.70
C GLY A 304 2.90 -14.41 -12.86
N LEU A 305 4.23 -14.25 -12.81
CA LEU A 305 5.06 -15.04 -11.90
C LEU A 305 4.95 -14.55 -10.45
N ILE A 306 4.61 -13.27 -10.27
CA ILE A 306 4.27 -12.65 -8.99
C ILE A 306 2.85 -12.12 -9.14
N LEU A 307 1.95 -12.49 -8.24
CA LEU A 307 0.53 -12.16 -8.31
C LEU A 307 0.02 -11.62 -6.98
N HIS A 308 -1.07 -10.87 -7.03
CA HIS A 308 -1.84 -10.53 -5.83
C HIS A 308 -2.93 -11.59 -5.62
N GLN A 309 -2.65 -12.60 -4.79
CA GLN A 309 -3.54 -13.74 -4.60
C GLN A 309 -3.52 -14.22 -3.14
N SER A 310 -4.58 -14.90 -2.73
CA SER A 310 -4.64 -15.52 -1.40
C SER A 310 -3.85 -16.82 -1.36
N GLN A 311 -3.51 -17.30 -0.16
CA GLN A 311 -2.84 -18.58 0.00
C GLN A 311 -3.73 -19.74 -0.47
N ALA A 312 -5.02 -19.68 -0.12
CA ALA A 312 -6.00 -20.66 -0.56
C ALA A 312 -6.05 -20.75 -2.09
N ALA A 313 -6.09 -19.62 -2.79
CA ALA A 313 -6.06 -19.60 -4.25
C ALA A 313 -4.74 -20.15 -4.82
N ALA A 314 -3.60 -19.82 -4.20
CA ALA A 314 -2.29 -20.35 -4.58
C ALA A 314 -2.22 -21.88 -4.43
N ASP A 315 -2.94 -22.41 -3.44
CA ASP A 315 -3.05 -23.84 -3.15
C ASP A 315 -4.14 -24.54 -3.99
N GLY A 316 -4.77 -23.83 -4.93
CA GLY A 316 -5.83 -24.36 -5.80
C GLY A 316 -7.18 -24.52 -5.12
N LEU A 317 -7.37 -23.96 -3.92
CA LEU A 317 -8.64 -23.96 -3.21
C LEU A 317 -9.57 -22.86 -3.75
N PRO A 318 -10.90 -23.06 -3.74
CA PRO A 318 -11.85 -22.04 -4.16
C PRO A 318 -11.76 -20.81 -3.25
N VAL A 319 -11.84 -19.62 -3.86
CA VAL A 319 -11.86 -18.35 -3.13
C VAL A 319 -13.21 -18.19 -2.42
N ARG A 320 -13.18 -17.95 -1.11
CA ARG A 320 -14.37 -17.74 -0.27
C ARG A 320 -14.37 -16.33 0.30
N TYR A 321 -15.32 -15.50 -0.13
CA TYR A 321 -15.48 -14.15 0.40
C TYR A 321 -16.26 -14.13 1.71
N TRP A 322 -17.34 -14.92 1.79
CA TRP A 322 -18.18 -15.06 2.98
C TRP A 322 -17.55 -16.06 3.95
N ARG A 323 -16.97 -15.53 5.03
CA ARG A 323 -16.27 -16.25 6.09
C ARG A 323 -16.80 -15.74 7.43
N ARG A 324 -16.62 -16.50 8.52
CA ARG A 324 -17.04 -16.05 9.87
C ARG A 324 -16.54 -14.64 10.20
N ARG A 325 -15.27 -14.34 9.93
CA ARG A 325 -14.69 -13.00 10.15
C ARG A 325 -15.29 -11.92 9.23
N THR A 326 -15.61 -12.25 7.97
CA THR A 326 -16.31 -11.32 7.07
C THR A 326 -17.72 -11.02 7.56
N MET A 327 -18.47 -12.04 7.98
CA MET A 327 -19.83 -11.90 8.53
C MET A 327 -19.82 -10.96 9.75
N LEU A 328 -18.93 -11.22 10.71
CA LEU A 328 -18.78 -10.40 11.91
C LEU A 328 -18.42 -8.95 11.55
N ALA A 329 -17.51 -8.74 10.61
CA ALA A 329 -17.15 -7.40 10.15
C ALA A 329 -18.31 -6.66 9.48
N CYS A 330 -19.10 -7.35 8.65
CA CYS A 330 -20.30 -6.76 8.05
C CYS A 330 -21.34 -6.39 9.11
N VAL A 331 -21.56 -7.26 10.10
CA VAL A 331 -22.49 -6.97 11.21
C VAL A 331 -22.01 -5.76 12.02
N MET A 332 -20.71 -5.68 12.38
CA MET A 332 -20.16 -4.52 13.09
C MET A 332 -20.26 -3.23 12.26
N LEU A 333 -20.00 -3.30 10.95
CA LEU A 333 -20.13 -2.16 10.05
C LEU A 333 -21.57 -1.67 9.96
N VAL A 334 -22.54 -2.58 9.77
CA VAL A 334 -23.96 -2.22 9.72
C VAL A 334 -24.43 -1.68 11.06
N ALA A 335 -24.09 -2.34 12.17
CA ALA A 335 -24.48 -1.90 13.51
C ALA A 335 -23.93 -0.49 13.82
N SER A 336 -22.65 -0.23 13.54
CA SER A 336 -22.04 1.09 13.73
C SER A 336 -22.62 2.16 12.80
N ALA A 337 -22.96 1.82 11.56
CA ALA A 337 -23.63 2.74 10.64
C ALA A 337 -25.07 3.07 11.10
N VAL A 338 -25.82 2.08 11.61
CA VAL A 338 -27.16 2.29 12.17
C VAL A 338 -27.09 3.16 13.43
N ILE A 339 -26.14 2.89 14.33
CA ILE A 339 -25.90 3.75 15.50
C ILE A 339 -25.56 5.17 15.04
N ALA A 340 -24.67 5.33 14.06
CA ALA A 340 -24.31 6.65 13.54
C ALA A 340 -25.53 7.38 13.00
N LEU A 341 -26.44 6.68 12.31
CA LEU A 341 -27.68 7.27 11.77
C LEU A 341 -28.69 7.63 12.86
N ILE A 342 -28.82 6.83 13.91
CA ILE A 342 -29.74 7.10 15.03
C ILE A 342 -29.29 8.32 15.84
N VAL A 343 -27.97 8.51 15.91
CA VAL A 343 -27.34 9.55 16.72
C VAL A 343 -27.15 10.87 15.92
N LEU A 344 -27.24 10.81 14.59
CA LEU A 344 -27.14 11.97 13.69
C LEU A 344 -28.40 12.86 13.74
#